data_AF-A0A956HYL2-F1
#
_entry.id   AF-A0A956HYL2-F1
#
_cell.length_a   1.000
_cell.length_b   1.000
_cell.length_c   1.000
_cell.angle_alpha   90.00
_cell.angle_beta   90.00
_cell.angle_gamma   90.00
#
_symmetry.space_group_name_H-M   'P 1'
#
loop_
_entity.id
_entity.type
_entity.pdbx_description
1 polymer ?
#
loop_
_entity_poly.entity_id
_entity_poly.type
_entity_poly.pdbx_seq_one_letter_code
_entity_poly.pdbx_strand_id
1 'polypeptide(L)'
;MRASMPVAGALAALAFVSACDRGMDPSEYDFDPVDYPPSAGRVCGGERVDLDASSMDGGSADDAGAPIGCLWQSSDWRGDDWVEYPGRATVRFPHGLGRVPTSVLVYIAFHASGEGGALSAGDLSRVVDVTADYVELQNDTNATYFCRIVVE
;
A
#
# COMPACT_ATOMS: atom_id res chain seq x y z
N MET A 1 -5.78 47.32 59.58
CA MET A 1 -7.08 47.32 58.87
C MET A 1 -6.86 46.70 57.50
N ARG A 2 -7.26 45.43 57.32
CA ARG A 2 -7.10 44.68 56.07
C ARG A 2 -8.46 44.67 55.36
N ALA A 3 -8.53 45.18 54.13
CA ALA A 3 -9.71 45.10 53.29
C ALA A 3 -9.56 43.90 52.35
N SER A 4 -10.45 42.92 52.53
CA SER A 4 -10.59 41.71 51.71
C SER A 4 -11.49 42.04 50.51
N MET A 5 -11.02 41.82 49.29
CA MET A 5 -11.82 41.93 48.06
C MET A 5 -12.50 40.59 47.74
N PRO A 6 -13.70 40.59 47.12
CA PRO A 6 -14.41 39.36 46.75
C PRO A 6 -13.88 38.80 45.42
N VAL A 7 -13.63 37.49 45.38
CA VAL A 7 -13.33 36.73 44.16
C VAL A 7 -14.66 36.43 43.45
N ALA A 8 -14.83 36.98 42.26
CA ALA A 8 -15.96 36.69 41.39
C ALA A 8 -15.83 35.26 40.83
N GLY A 9 -16.82 34.42 41.12
CA GLY A 9 -16.94 33.07 40.56
C GLY A 9 -17.46 33.13 39.13
N ALA A 10 -16.63 32.71 38.17
CA ALA A 10 -17.06 32.41 36.81
C ALA A 10 -17.55 30.95 36.74
N LEU A 11 -18.87 30.77 36.78
CA LEU A 11 -19.53 29.52 36.38
C LEU A 11 -19.61 29.50 34.85
N ALA A 12 -18.64 28.85 34.21
CA ALA A 12 -18.74 28.53 32.80
C ALA A 12 -19.72 27.34 32.63
N ALA A 13 -20.88 27.62 32.05
CA ALA A 13 -21.82 26.62 31.60
C ALA A 13 -21.19 25.80 30.46
N LEU A 14 -20.78 24.57 30.76
CA LEU A 14 -20.49 23.55 29.75
C LEU A 14 -21.83 23.08 29.15
N ALA A 15 -22.28 23.76 28.10
CA ALA A 15 -23.26 23.19 27.20
C ALA A 15 -22.56 22.05 26.44
N PHE A 16 -22.90 20.81 26.80
CA PHE A 16 -22.62 19.64 25.96
C PHE A 16 -23.33 19.89 24.62
N VAL A 17 -22.55 20.22 23.59
CA VAL A 17 -22.97 20.05 22.22
C VAL A 17 -23.07 18.54 22.01
N SER A 18 -24.30 18.04 22.15
CA SER A 18 -24.74 16.78 21.59
C SER A 18 -24.53 16.86 20.08
N ALA A 19 -23.34 16.48 19.62
CA ALA A 19 -23.12 16.16 18.23
C ALA A 19 -24.01 14.96 17.94
N CYS A 20 -25.08 15.23 17.20
CA CYS A 20 -26.00 14.23 16.71
C CYS A 20 -25.19 13.09 16.08
N ASP A 21 -25.27 11.95 16.74
CA ASP A 21 -25.20 10.60 16.22
C ASP A 21 -26.18 10.49 15.03
N ARG A 22 -25.78 11.04 13.87
CA ARG A 22 -26.33 10.60 12.60
C ARG A 22 -25.65 9.27 12.36
N GLY A 23 -26.37 8.19 12.68
CA GLY A 23 -26.02 6.85 12.25
C GLY A 23 -25.80 6.88 10.75
N MET A 24 -24.52 6.94 10.37
CA MET A 24 -24.08 6.73 9.01
C MET A 24 -24.02 5.22 8.86
N ASP A 25 -24.86 4.67 8.01
CA ASP A 25 -24.88 3.25 7.74
C ASP A 25 -23.50 2.87 7.18
N PRO A 26 -22.76 1.91 7.79
CA PRO A 26 -21.45 1.51 7.30
C PRO A 26 -21.48 0.91 5.88
N SER A 27 -22.68 0.64 5.33
CA SER A 27 -22.85 0.25 3.93
C SER A 27 -22.85 1.41 2.91
N GLU A 28 -22.91 2.67 3.36
CA GLU A 28 -22.83 3.85 2.46
C GLU A 28 -21.39 4.33 2.19
N TYR A 29 -20.37 3.70 2.80
CA TYR A 29 -18.98 3.91 2.42
C TYR A 29 -18.62 3.04 1.22
N ASP A 30 -19.19 3.39 0.07
CA ASP A 30 -18.73 2.90 -1.23
C ASP A 30 -17.47 3.72 -1.59
N PHE A 31 -16.34 3.35 -1.00
CA PHE A 31 -15.05 3.88 -1.42
C PHE A 31 -14.72 3.24 -2.76
N ASP A 32 -15.02 3.94 -3.83
CA ASP A 32 -14.53 3.57 -5.15
C ASP A 32 -13.01 3.34 -5.05
N PRO A 33 -12.51 2.15 -5.42
CA PRO A 33 -11.10 1.85 -5.34
C PRO A 33 -10.33 2.88 -6.16
N VAL A 34 -9.28 3.43 -5.56
CA VAL A 34 -8.38 4.35 -6.28
C VAL A 34 -7.60 3.49 -7.27
N ASP A 35 -7.95 3.60 -8.55
CA ASP A 35 -7.19 2.99 -9.65
C ASP A 35 -5.86 3.73 -9.78
N TYR A 36 -4.79 3.13 -9.28
CA TYR A 36 -3.45 3.70 -9.44
C TYR A 36 -2.96 3.46 -10.87
N PRO A 37 -2.44 4.49 -11.58
CA PRO A 37 -2.01 4.33 -12.96
C PRO A 37 -0.93 3.24 -13.09
N PRO A 38 -0.89 2.47 -14.19
CA PRO A 38 0.02 1.33 -14.38
C PRO A 38 1.51 1.72 -14.50
N SER A 39 1.89 2.97 -14.22
CA SER A 39 3.22 3.53 -14.47
C SER A 39 4.33 3.03 -13.54
N ALA A 40 4.04 2.20 -12.55
CA ALA A 40 5.04 1.73 -11.57
C ALA A 40 5.25 0.20 -11.60
N GLY A 41 4.42 -0.53 -12.35
CA GLY A 41 4.46 -1.98 -12.42
C GLY A 41 5.46 -2.52 -13.44
N ARG A 42 6.52 -3.21 -13.02
CA ARG A 42 7.33 -4.04 -13.93
C ARG A 42 6.88 -5.49 -13.85
N VAL A 43 6.40 -6.02 -14.97
CA VAL A 43 6.37 -7.47 -15.20
C VAL A 43 7.80 -7.88 -15.51
N CYS A 44 8.31 -8.93 -14.87
CA CYS A 44 9.55 -9.58 -15.27
C CYS A 44 9.36 -10.25 -16.65
N GLY A 45 9.34 -9.44 -17.70
CA GLY A 45 9.37 -9.86 -19.09
C GLY A 45 10.82 -10.05 -19.52
N GLY A 46 11.33 -11.27 -19.39
CA GLY A 46 12.41 -11.71 -20.25
C GLY A 46 11.87 -11.76 -21.67
N GLU A 47 12.46 -10.98 -22.57
CA GLU A 47 12.40 -11.28 -24.00
C GLU A 47 12.76 -12.76 -24.16
N ARG A 48 11.92 -13.54 -24.86
CA ARG A 48 12.32 -14.88 -25.31
C ARG A 48 13.41 -14.68 -26.35
N VAL A 49 14.64 -14.47 -25.89
CA VAL A 49 15.82 -14.66 -26.72
C VAL A 49 15.97 -16.18 -26.83
N ASP A 50 15.67 -16.73 -28.00
CA ASP A 50 16.03 -18.09 -28.34
C ASP A 50 17.56 -18.17 -28.25
N LEU A 51 18.08 -18.61 -27.09
CA LEU A 51 19.50 -18.82 -26.88
C LEU A 51 19.89 -20.09 -27.64
N ASP A 52 20.32 -19.92 -28.89
CA ASP A 52 21.05 -20.95 -29.62
C ASP A 52 22.24 -21.41 -28.75
N ALA A 53 22.27 -22.71 -28.47
CA ALA A 53 23.19 -23.36 -27.52
C ALA A 53 24.69 -23.33 -27.93
N SER A 54 25.09 -22.45 -28.84
CA SER A 54 26.42 -22.36 -29.42
C SER A 54 27.32 -21.26 -28.83
N SER A 55 26.87 -20.51 -27.83
CA SER A 55 27.67 -19.43 -27.22
C SER A 55 27.87 -19.63 -25.72
N MET A 56 28.63 -20.65 -25.33
CA MET A 56 29.20 -20.74 -23.98
C MET A 56 30.62 -20.20 -24.01
N ASP A 57 30.77 -18.90 -23.75
CA ASP A 57 32.03 -18.32 -23.29
C ASP A 57 31.84 -17.92 -21.82
N GLY A 58 32.79 -18.34 -20.98
CA GLY A 58 32.65 -18.42 -19.53
C GLY A 58 32.68 -17.06 -18.82
N GLY A 59 31.52 -16.40 -18.74
CA GLY A 59 31.29 -15.25 -17.87
C GLY A 59 30.98 -15.66 -16.43
N SER A 60 31.67 -15.02 -15.48
CA SER A 60 31.57 -15.16 -14.02
C SER A 60 30.14 -15.37 -13.50
N ALA A 61 29.97 -16.32 -12.60
CA ALA A 61 28.69 -16.69 -11.97
C ALA A 61 28.29 -15.75 -10.82
N ASP A 62 28.53 -14.45 -11.01
CA ASP A 62 28.27 -13.43 -10.01
C ASP A 62 27.42 -12.36 -10.70
N ASP A 63 26.12 -12.34 -10.39
CA ASP A 63 25.18 -11.24 -10.66
C ASP A 63 24.43 -11.19 -12.01
N ALA A 64 24.08 -12.35 -12.57
CA ALA A 64 22.96 -12.46 -13.52
C ALA A 64 21.95 -13.48 -13.00
N GLY A 65 21.15 -13.08 -12.01
CA GLY A 65 20.03 -13.88 -11.53
C GLY A 65 19.14 -14.28 -12.71
N ALA A 66 18.99 -15.58 -12.94
CA ALA A 66 18.04 -16.11 -13.90
C ALA A 66 16.67 -15.45 -13.67
N PRO A 67 15.88 -15.10 -14.71
CA PRO A 67 14.58 -14.49 -14.52
C PRO A 67 13.70 -15.44 -13.70
N ILE A 68 13.52 -15.14 -12.42
CA ILE A 68 12.55 -15.83 -11.57
C ILE A 68 11.19 -15.42 -12.14
N GLY A 69 10.43 -16.43 -12.59
CA GLY A 69 9.35 -16.29 -13.55
C GLY A 69 8.28 -15.27 -13.19
N CYS A 70 7.66 -14.69 -14.22
CA CYS A 70 6.35 -14.04 -14.22
C CYS A 70 5.94 -13.28 -12.93
N LEU A 71 6.88 -12.56 -12.31
CA LEU A 71 6.70 -11.72 -11.14
C LEU A 71 6.25 -10.33 -11.58
N TRP A 72 5.35 -9.71 -10.82
CA TRP A 72 5.05 -8.29 -10.94
C TRP A 72 5.28 -7.58 -9.61
N GLN A 73 5.80 -6.35 -9.68
CA GLN A 73 5.95 -5.48 -8.51
C GLN A 73 5.53 -4.05 -8.82
N SER A 74 4.89 -3.38 -7.86
CA SER A 74 4.44 -1.99 -8.03
C SER A 74 5.56 -0.96 -7.97
N SER A 75 6.71 -1.30 -7.40
CA SER A 75 7.86 -0.41 -7.25
C SER A 75 9.14 -1.22 -7.10
N ASP A 76 10.26 -0.70 -7.59
CA ASP A 76 11.58 -1.27 -7.29
C ASP A 76 11.93 -1.11 -5.79
N TRP A 77 12.72 -2.03 -5.24
CA TRP A 77 13.16 -1.94 -3.83
C TRP A 77 14.07 -0.74 -3.57
N ARG A 78 14.75 -0.27 -4.62
CA ARG A 78 15.64 0.88 -4.60
C ARG A 78 15.42 1.66 -5.89
N GLY A 79 15.16 2.96 -5.78
CA GLY A 79 15.19 3.88 -6.91
C GLY A 79 13.84 4.47 -7.31
N ASP A 80 12.73 3.80 -6.99
CA ASP A 80 11.38 4.31 -7.25
C ASP A 80 10.64 4.62 -5.96
N ASP A 81 9.82 5.66 -5.96
CA ASP A 81 8.91 5.95 -4.86
C ASP A 81 7.83 4.85 -4.79
N TRP A 82 7.58 4.38 -3.58
CA TRP A 82 6.52 3.46 -3.24
C TRP A 82 5.15 4.14 -3.37
N VAL A 83 4.12 3.34 -3.61
CA VAL A 83 2.77 3.82 -3.89
C VAL A 83 2.14 4.34 -2.61
N GLU A 84 1.61 5.57 -2.63
CA GLU A 84 0.86 6.10 -1.49
C GLU A 84 -0.31 5.18 -1.13
N TYR A 85 -0.44 4.87 0.15
CA TYR A 85 -1.44 3.95 0.67
C TYR A 85 -2.27 4.65 1.77
N PRO A 86 -3.31 5.40 1.37
CA PRO A 86 -4.09 6.20 2.30
C PRO A 86 -4.80 5.35 3.34
N GLY A 87 -4.97 5.90 4.54
CA GLY A 87 -5.78 5.26 5.59
C GLY A 87 -7.25 5.16 5.17
N ARG A 88 -7.92 4.07 5.56
CA ARG A 88 -9.33 3.78 5.24
C ARG A 88 -9.63 3.73 3.74
N ALA A 89 -8.63 3.44 2.92
CA ALA A 89 -8.77 3.34 1.47
C ALA A 89 -8.55 1.92 0.97
N THR A 90 -9.24 1.60 -0.12
CA THR A 90 -8.97 0.43 -0.96
C THR A 90 -8.24 0.90 -2.21
N VAL A 91 -7.11 0.25 -2.51
CA VAL A 91 -6.27 0.56 -3.66
C VAL A 91 -6.18 -0.67 -4.55
N ARG A 92 -6.39 -0.46 -5.85
CA ARG A 92 -6.30 -1.52 -6.86
C ARG A 92 -4.98 -1.42 -7.62
N PHE A 93 -4.32 -2.57 -7.76
CA PHE A 93 -3.02 -2.73 -8.40
C PHE A 93 -3.13 -3.63 -9.64
N PRO A 94 -3.20 -3.07 -10.86
CA PRO A 94 -3.14 -3.85 -12.09
C PRO A 94 -1.75 -4.47 -12.27
N HIS A 95 -1.69 -5.80 -12.50
CA HIS A 95 -0.40 -6.52 -12.58
C HIS A 95 -0.13 -7.20 -13.93
N GLY A 96 -1.15 -7.39 -14.78
CA GLY A 96 -0.98 -7.86 -16.16
C GLY A 96 -0.38 -9.26 -16.32
N LEU A 97 -0.52 -10.13 -15.32
CA LEU A 97 0.04 -11.49 -15.37
C LEU A 97 -0.78 -12.46 -16.23
N GLY A 98 -2.02 -12.10 -16.58
CA GLY A 98 -2.93 -12.95 -17.36
C GLY A 98 -3.36 -14.23 -16.63
N ARG A 99 -3.11 -14.31 -15.32
CA ARG A 99 -3.49 -15.40 -14.41
C ARG A 99 -3.62 -14.84 -13.01
N VAL A 100 -4.40 -15.52 -12.16
CA VAL A 100 -4.50 -15.17 -10.74
C VAL A 100 -3.16 -15.47 -10.04
N PRO A 101 -2.53 -14.49 -9.36
CA PRO A 101 -1.36 -14.72 -8.53
C PRO A 101 -1.60 -15.80 -7.48
N THR A 102 -0.57 -16.61 -7.24
CA THR A 102 -0.49 -17.60 -6.17
C THR A 102 0.05 -17.02 -4.86
N SER A 103 0.74 -15.89 -4.93
CA SER A 103 1.32 -15.19 -3.77
C SER A 103 1.16 -13.68 -3.90
N VAL A 104 0.89 -13.02 -2.77
CA VAL A 104 0.80 -11.56 -2.64
C VAL A 104 1.60 -11.15 -1.41
N LEU A 105 2.69 -10.40 -1.62
CA LEU A 105 3.51 -9.82 -0.57
C LEU A 105 3.30 -8.31 -0.57
N VAL A 106 2.90 -7.76 0.57
CA VAL A 106 2.74 -6.32 0.74
C VAL A 106 3.78 -5.83 1.74
N TYR A 107 4.56 -4.84 1.33
CA TYR A 107 5.49 -4.10 2.17
C TYR A 107 4.95 -2.71 2.42
N ILE A 108 5.18 -2.19 3.62
CA ILE A 108 4.72 -0.87 4.04
C ILE A 108 5.90 -0.10 4.64
N ALA A 109 5.99 1.18 4.31
CA ALA A 109 6.96 2.12 4.83
C ALA A 109 6.27 3.44 5.24
N PHE A 110 6.92 4.21 6.11
CA PHE A 110 6.48 5.57 6.48
C PHE A 110 6.95 6.65 5.50
N HIS A 111 7.88 6.30 4.61
CA HIS A 111 8.51 7.22 3.66
C HIS A 111 8.31 6.72 2.23
N ALA A 112 8.09 7.64 1.28
CA ALA A 112 7.90 7.34 -0.13
C ALA A 112 9.09 6.56 -0.73
N SER A 113 10.31 6.82 -0.26
CA SER A 113 11.51 6.10 -0.71
C SER A 113 11.53 4.60 -0.37
N GLY A 114 10.59 4.11 0.44
CA GLY A 114 10.60 2.75 0.97
C GLY A 114 11.58 2.53 2.13
N GLU A 115 12.25 3.58 2.61
CA GLU A 115 13.16 3.48 3.76
C GLU A 115 12.43 2.97 5.01
N GLY A 116 13.03 1.98 5.68
CA GLY A 116 12.42 1.31 6.83
C GLY A 116 11.24 0.40 6.48
N GLY A 117 11.04 0.08 5.20
CA GLY A 117 9.96 -0.78 4.73
C GLY A 117 10.02 -2.18 5.35
N ALA A 118 8.86 -2.66 5.78
CA ALA A 118 8.68 -3.98 6.39
C ALA A 118 7.48 -4.71 5.78
N LEU A 119 7.47 -6.04 5.88
CA LEU A 119 6.31 -6.82 5.46
C LEU A 119 5.10 -6.43 6.30
N SER A 120 3.98 -6.16 5.63
CA SER A 120 2.71 -5.84 6.29
C SER A 120 2.18 -7.02 7.08
N ALA A 121 1.47 -6.73 8.17
CA ALA A 121 0.77 -7.73 8.96
C ALA A 121 -0.60 -7.22 9.41
N GLY A 122 -1.59 -8.10 9.40
CA GLY A 122 -2.95 -7.81 9.88
C GLY A 122 -3.61 -6.66 9.14
N ASP A 123 -4.22 -5.74 9.88
CA ASP A 123 -5.06 -4.65 9.35
C ASP A 123 -4.28 -3.55 8.63
N LEU A 124 -2.94 -3.61 8.64
CA LEU A 124 -2.09 -2.69 7.89
C LEU A 124 -2.22 -2.89 6.38
N SER A 125 -2.50 -4.11 5.93
CA SER A 125 -2.90 -4.39 4.56
C SER A 125 -3.70 -5.66 4.48
N ARG A 126 -4.98 -5.52 4.16
CA ARG A 126 -5.89 -6.63 3.94
C ARG A 126 -6.08 -6.83 2.44
N VAL A 127 -5.85 -8.05 1.96
CA VAL A 127 -6.21 -8.43 0.59
C VAL A 127 -7.73 -8.56 0.50
N VAL A 128 -8.35 -7.78 -0.38
CA VAL A 128 -9.81 -7.76 -0.59
C VAL A 128 -10.19 -8.68 -1.75
N ASP A 129 -9.49 -8.54 -2.88
CA ASP A 129 -9.70 -9.37 -4.07
C ASP A 129 -8.39 -9.61 -4.83
N VAL A 130 -8.32 -10.73 -5.54
CA VAL A 130 -7.18 -11.16 -6.37
C VAL A 130 -7.72 -11.80 -7.64
N THR A 131 -7.45 -11.19 -8.78
CA THR A 131 -7.91 -11.67 -10.09
C THR A 131 -6.74 -11.92 -11.04
N ALA A 132 -7.03 -12.25 -12.30
CA ALA A 132 -6.00 -12.37 -13.32
C ALA A 132 -5.41 -11.01 -13.78
N ASP A 133 -6.09 -9.92 -13.44
CA ASP A 133 -5.81 -8.59 -13.95
C ASP A 133 -5.30 -7.64 -12.85
N TYR A 134 -5.76 -7.82 -11.61
CA TYR A 134 -5.44 -6.92 -10.49
C TYR A 134 -5.42 -7.61 -9.12
N VAL A 135 -4.81 -6.92 -8.16
CA VAL A 135 -4.94 -7.17 -6.71
C VAL A 135 -5.52 -5.94 -6.03
N GLU A 136 -6.49 -6.13 -5.13
CA GLU A 136 -7.06 -5.07 -4.30
C GLU A 136 -6.62 -5.20 -2.85
N LEU A 137 -6.14 -4.10 -2.29
CA LEU A 137 -5.67 -4.02 -0.91
C LEU A 137 -6.40 -2.91 -0.15
N GLN A 138 -6.84 -3.20 1.07
CA GLN A 138 -7.46 -2.25 1.97
C GLN A 138 -6.56 -1.91 3.16
N ASN A 139 -6.36 -0.63 3.40
CA ASN A 139 -5.72 -0.13 4.62
C ASN A 139 -6.82 0.15 5.65
N ASP A 140 -7.00 -0.77 6.60
CA ASP A 140 -8.02 -0.65 7.65
C ASP A 140 -7.58 0.22 8.83
N THR A 141 -6.47 0.93 8.69
CA THR A 141 -6.00 1.91 9.68
C THR A 141 -6.40 3.34 9.30
N ASN A 142 -6.22 4.27 10.23
CA ASN A 142 -6.40 5.71 9.95
C ASN A 142 -5.10 6.37 9.45
N ALA A 143 -3.99 5.63 9.36
CA ALA A 143 -2.69 6.16 8.99
C ALA A 143 -2.45 5.99 7.50
N THR A 144 -1.81 6.99 6.90
CA THR A 144 -1.31 6.91 5.52
C THR A 144 0.10 6.34 5.56
N TYR A 145 0.37 5.39 4.67
CA TYR A 145 1.68 4.81 4.49
C TYR A 145 2.09 4.88 3.02
N PHE A 146 3.24 4.30 2.69
CA PHE A 146 3.62 3.96 1.33
C PHE A 146 3.78 2.45 1.23
N CYS A 147 3.31 1.86 0.14
CA CYS A 147 3.31 0.42 -0.04
C CYS A 147 4.03 -0.02 -1.33
N ARG A 148 4.61 -1.20 -1.24
CA ARG A 148 5.11 -1.96 -2.37
C ARG A 148 4.46 -3.33 -2.35
N ILE A 149 3.80 -3.68 -3.45
CA ILE A 149 3.20 -5.00 -3.64
C ILE A 149 4.06 -5.81 -4.61
N VAL A 150 4.21 -7.11 -4.32
CA VAL A 150 4.90 -8.09 -5.16
C VAL A 150 4.01 -9.31 -5.31
N VAL A 151 3.79 -9.78 -6.54
CA VAL A 151 2.88 -10.89 -6.84
C VAL A 151 3.48 -11.85 -7.89
N GLU A 152 3.20 -13.15 -7.73
CA GLU A 152 3.65 -14.25 -8.60
C GLU A 152 2.57 -15.31 -8.82
#